data_AF-A0A2D6TKY6-F1
#
_entry.id   AF-A0A2D6TKY6-F1
#
_cell.length_a   1.000
_cell.length_b   1.000
_cell.length_c   1.000
_cell.angle_alpha   90.00
_cell.angle_beta   90.00
_cell.angle_gamma   90.00
#
_symmetry.space_group_name_H-M   'P 1'
#
loop_
_entity.id
_entity.type
_entity.pdbx_description
1 polymer ?
#
loop_
_entity_poly.entity_id
_entity_poly.type
_entity_poly.pdbx_seq_one_letter_code
_entity_poly.pdbx_strand_id
1 'polypeptide(L)'
;MKNSVVVAIYSFLKQETKLIINAFKFPYNFVKEFSILRFICYLIDNSIIPNRDKIFRSYILKNTQKCKFRREAISKNANKYILITCILNHVGYISAEILIGKNLMKIFNANGIALLNNYDLKNILLYKSFGIKKIIILGNSNIFARLMYFIKAYLIIRSFKNIDDFLKFNINNVEIGKVVYDHYLRHSGIGTTNEFKQEFYTNLSKCLLVYYQI
;
A
#
# COMPACT_ATOMS: atom_id res chain seq x y z
N MET A 1 -29.64 5.53 -13.72
CA MET A 1 -30.04 4.10 -13.58
C MET A 1 -29.39 3.53 -12.33
N LYS A 2 -30.15 2.91 -11.41
CA LYS A 2 -29.54 2.11 -10.33
C LYS A 2 -28.74 1.00 -11.00
N ASN A 3 -27.41 1.01 -10.87
CA ASN A 3 -26.56 -0.04 -11.44
C ASN A 3 -27.14 -1.40 -11.10
N SER A 4 -27.40 -2.21 -12.13
CA SER A 4 -27.91 -3.55 -11.90
C SER A 4 -26.91 -4.30 -11.03
N VAL A 5 -27.43 -5.06 -10.05
CA VAL A 5 -26.63 -5.94 -9.18
C VAL A 5 -25.65 -6.77 -10.01
N VAL A 6 -26.06 -7.16 -11.22
CA VAL A 6 -25.25 -7.87 -12.22
C VAL A 6 -23.96 -7.13 -12.57
N VAL A 7 -24.00 -5.82 -12.84
CA VAL A 7 -22.81 -5.03 -13.17
C VAL A 7 -21.85 -4.94 -11.98
N ALA A 8 -22.38 -4.81 -10.76
CA ALA A 8 -21.56 -4.81 -9.55
C ALA A 8 -20.86 -6.17 -9.35
N ILE A 9 -21.59 -7.27 -9.49
CA ILE A 9 -21.02 -8.63 -9.39
C ILE A 9 -19.94 -8.84 -10.45
N TYR A 10 -20.19 -8.45 -11.70
CA TYR A 10 -19.20 -8.54 -12.77
C TYR A 10 -17.92 -7.76 -12.43
N SER A 11 -18.06 -6.55 -11.89
CA SER A 11 -16.93 -5.73 -11.45
C SER A 11 -16.09 -6.40 -10.36
N PHE A 12 -16.75 -7.01 -9.37
CA PHE A 12 -16.08 -7.79 -8.32
C PHE A 12 -15.31 -8.98 -8.92
N LEU A 13 -15.96 -9.79 -9.75
CA LEU A 13 -15.32 -10.95 -10.39
C LEU A 13 -14.11 -10.54 -11.25
N LYS A 14 -14.22 -9.45 -12.03
CA LYS A 14 -13.11 -8.90 -12.81
C LYS A 14 -11.92 -8.54 -11.92
N GLN A 15 -12.17 -7.94 -10.76
CA GLN A 15 -11.13 -7.60 -9.79
C GLN A 15 -10.49 -8.84 -9.16
N GLU A 16 -11.31 -9.84 -8.79
CA GLU A 16 -10.82 -11.10 -8.22
C GLU A 16 -9.94 -11.87 -9.21
N THR A 17 -10.35 -11.98 -10.47
CA THR A 17 -9.54 -12.60 -11.53
C THR A 17 -8.17 -11.92 -11.67
N LYS A 18 -8.13 -10.58 -11.60
CA LYS A 18 -6.85 -9.84 -11.64
C LYS A 18 -5.97 -10.16 -10.43
N LEU A 19 -6.55 -10.27 -9.23
CA LEU A 19 -5.81 -10.62 -8.02
C LEU A 19 -5.26 -12.04 -8.07
N ILE A 20 -6.06 -12.99 -8.55
CA ILE A 20 -5.65 -14.40 -8.72
C ILE A 20 -4.48 -14.49 -9.72
N ILE A 21 -4.60 -13.84 -10.89
CA ILE A 21 -3.51 -13.80 -11.88
C ILE A 21 -2.24 -13.22 -11.26
N ASN A 22 -2.35 -12.14 -10.48
CA ASN A 22 -1.20 -11.53 -9.81
C ASN A 22 -0.59 -12.45 -8.75
N ALA A 23 -1.42 -13.19 -8.01
CA ALA A 23 -0.95 -14.18 -7.03
C ALA A 23 -0.16 -15.31 -7.71
N PHE A 24 -0.59 -15.77 -8.89
CA PHE A 24 0.18 -16.75 -9.67
C PHE A 24 1.47 -16.19 -10.27
N LYS A 25 1.49 -14.91 -10.66
CA LYS A 25 2.70 -14.24 -11.16
C LYS A 25 3.73 -13.98 -10.05
N PHE A 26 3.30 -13.90 -8.79
CA PHE A 26 4.16 -13.55 -7.68
C PHE A 26 5.34 -14.52 -7.49
N PRO A 27 5.15 -15.86 -7.38
CA PRO A 27 6.26 -16.80 -7.24
C PRO A 27 7.27 -16.72 -8.40
N TYR A 28 6.76 -16.59 -9.62
CA TYR A 28 7.61 -16.46 -10.81
C TYR A 28 8.49 -15.20 -10.74
N ASN A 29 7.89 -14.05 -10.44
CA ASN A 29 8.62 -12.80 -10.29
C ASN A 29 9.59 -12.85 -9.10
N PHE A 30 9.19 -13.49 -8.00
CA PHE A 30 10.02 -13.65 -6.81
C PHE A 30 11.30 -14.44 -7.12
N VAL A 31 11.21 -15.59 -7.79
CA VAL A 31 12.40 -16.41 -8.11
C VAL A 31 13.29 -15.74 -9.18
N LYS A 32 12.67 -14.94 -10.07
CA LYS A 32 13.40 -14.13 -11.06
C LYS A 32 14.23 -13.04 -10.40
N GLU A 33 13.72 -12.40 -9.35
CA GLU A 33 14.39 -11.28 -8.67
C GLU A 33 15.29 -11.73 -7.51
N PHE A 34 14.91 -12.79 -6.79
CA PHE A 34 15.57 -13.27 -5.58
C PHE A 34 16.15 -14.67 -5.74
N SER A 35 17.30 -14.91 -5.11
CA SER A 35 17.87 -16.24 -4.97
C SER A 35 17.21 -16.95 -3.78
N ILE A 36 16.62 -18.12 -4.01
CA ILE A 36 15.94 -18.92 -2.97
C ILE A 36 16.92 -19.27 -1.85
N LEU A 37 18.13 -19.74 -2.19
CA LEU A 37 19.16 -20.07 -1.20
C LEU A 37 19.54 -18.86 -0.35
N ARG A 38 19.84 -17.72 -0.99
CA ARG A 38 20.15 -16.49 -0.23
C ARG A 38 18.97 -15.99 0.58
N PHE A 39 17.74 -16.23 0.12
CA PHE A 39 16.54 -15.88 0.87
C PHE A 39 16.41 -16.72 2.14
N ILE A 40 16.64 -18.03 2.06
CA ILE A 40 16.70 -18.90 3.25
C ILE A 40 17.81 -18.41 4.20
N CYS A 41 19.00 -18.10 3.68
CA CYS A 41 20.07 -17.54 4.51
C CYS A 41 19.69 -16.18 5.12
N TYR A 42 18.96 -15.32 4.39
CA TYR A 42 18.47 -14.03 4.88
C TYR A 42 17.49 -14.17 6.05
N LEU A 43 16.67 -15.24 6.08
CA LEU A 43 15.78 -15.51 7.20
C LEU A 43 16.54 -15.81 8.51
N ILE A 44 17.76 -16.35 8.39
CA ILE A 44 18.64 -16.65 9.53
C ILE A 44 19.51 -15.44 9.87
N ASP A 45 20.09 -14.79 8.85
CA ASP A 45 20.94 -13.63 8.98
C ASP A 45 20.50 -12.48 8.05
N ASN A 46 19.95 -11.44 8.67
CA ASN A 46 19.50 -10.22 7.98
C ASN A 46 20.63 -9.43 7.28
N SER A 47 21.90 -9.79 7.48
CA SER A 47 23.04 -9.19 6.75
C SER A 47 23.10 -9.65 5.28
N ILE A 48 22.52 -10.81 4.98
CA ILE A 48 22.55 -11.42 3.65
C ILE A 48 21.45 -10.82 2.78
N ILE A 49 21.81 -10.21 1.65
CA ILE A 49 20.81 -9.62 0.75
C ILE A 49 20.42 -10.63 -0.34
N PRO A 50 19.15 -11.08 -0.39
CA PRO A 50 18.74 -12.17 -1.27
C PRO A 50 18.54 -11.78 -2.74
N ASN A 51 18.57 -10.48 -3.05
CA ASN A 51 18.37 -9.98 -4.40
C ASN A 51 19.51 -10.44 -5.34
N ARG A 52 19.15 -10.87 -6.55
CA ARG A 52 20.10 -11.33 -7.56
C ARG A 52 20.91 -10.17 -8.15
N ASP A 53 20.31 -8.98 -8.26
CA ASP A 53 20.97 -7.79 -8.77
C ASP A 53 22.16 -7.39 -7.87
N LYS A 54 23.35 -7.34 -8.48
CA LYS A 54 24.60 -6.96 -7.82
C LYS A 54 24.60 -5.49 -7.44
N ILE A 55 24.04 -4.61 -8.28
CA ILE A 55 24.02 -3.16 -8.05
C ILE A 55 23.14 -2.86 -6.85
N PHE A 56 21.89 -3.35 -6.85
CA PHE A 56 20.98 -3.20 -5.73
C PHE A 56 21.57 -3.75 -4.42
N ARG A 57 22.14 -4.95 -4.44
CA ARG A 57 22.76 -5.54 -3.24
C ARG A 57 23.94 -4.72 -2.72
N SER A 58 24.82 -4.25 -3.60
CA SER A 58 25.93 -3.37 -3.24
C SER A 58 25.43 -2.07 -2.62
N TYR A 59 24.39 -1.48 -3.19
CA TYR A 59 23.73 -0.29 -2.66
C TYR A 59 23.18 -0.53 -1.24
N ILE A 60 22.40 -1.60 -1.03
CA ILE A 60 21.81 -1.91 0.29
C ILE A 60 22.90 -2.09 1.34
N LEU A 61 23.97 -2.81 1.04
CA LEU A 61 25.09 -3.02 1.97
C LEU A 61 25.78 -1.70 2.33
N LYS A 62 26.14 -0.88 1.32
CA LYS A 62 26.78 0.42 1.52
C LYS A 62 25.90 1.38 2.32
N ASN A 63 24.60 1.43 2.00
CA ASN A 63 23.66 2.31 2.70
C ASN A 63 23.47 1.89 4.16
N THR A 64 23.30 0.59 4.40
CA THR A 64 23.18 0.03 5.76
C THR A 64 24.40 0.35 6.62
N GLN A 65 25.60 0.23 6.06
CA GLN A 65 26.83 0.62 6.74
C GLN A 65 26.85 2.12 7.05
N LYS A 66 26.54 2.98 6.08
CA LYS A 66 26.49 4.43 6.27
C LYS A 66 25.50 4.85 7.36
N CYS A 67 24.32 4.24 7.41
CA CYS A 67 23.33 4.46 8.46
C CYS A 67 23.81 3.98 9.84
N LYS A 68 24.51 2.84 9.93
CA LYS A 68 25.13 2.37 11.19
C LYS A 68 26.22 3.32 11.69
N PHE A 69 27.11 3.78 10.82
CA PHE A 69 28.22 4.68 11.19
C PHE A 69 27.74 6.04 11.67
N ARG A 70 26.61 6.53 11.16
CA ARG A 70 26.03 7.81 11.57
C ARG A 70 25.50 7.82 13.01
N ARG A 71 25.60 6.73 13.78
CA ARG A 71 25.02 6.56 15.13
C ARG A 71 23.65 7.23 15.16
N GLU A 72 22.79 6.85 14.21
CA GLU A 72 21.50 7.53 14.04
C GLU A 72 20.80 7.51 15.38
N ALA A 73 20.61 8.70 15.95
CA ALA A 73 20.03 8.91 17.26
C ALA A 73 18.75 8.10 17.31
N ILE A 74 18.79 6.96 18.01
CA ILE A 74 17.59 6.24 18.40
C ILE A 74 16.77 7.30 19.11
N SER A 75 15.61 7.65 18.54
CA SER A 75 14.83 8.75 19.09
C SER A 75 14.62 8.46 20.57
N LYS A 76 14.90 9.45 21.42
CA LYS A 76 14.69 9.29 22.88
C LYS A 76 13.21 9.12 23.21
N ASN A 77 12.33 9.42 22.26
CA ASN A 77 10.88 9.40 22.42
C ASN A 77 10.25 8.28 21.58
N ALA A 78 10.11 7.10 22.18
CA ALA A 78 9.61 5.89 21.52
C ALA A 78 8.19 6.05 20.91
N ASN A 79 7.44 7.06 21.33
CA ASN A 79 6.01 7.19 21.02
C ASN A 79 5.71 8.11 19.82
N LYS A 80 6.70 8.80 19.25
CA LYS A 80 6.51 9.67 18.07
C LYS A 80 6.94 8.95 16.79
N TYR A 81 6.09 8.96 15.76
CA TYR A 81 6.36 8.32 14.48
C TYR A 81 6.16 9.26 13.30
N ILE A 82 7.08 9.19 12.34
CA ILE A 82 6.92 9.71 10.99
C ILE A 82 6.46 8.54 10.11
N LEU A 83 5.24 8.64 9.58
CA LEU A 83 4.71 7.72 8.59
C LEU A 83 5.33 8.03 7.23
N ILE A 84 6.04 7.06 6.67
CA ILE A 84 6.65 7.13 5.34
C ILE A 84 5.82 6.25 4.43
N THR A 85 5.03 6.91 3.58
CA THR A 85 4.17 6.23 2.61
C THR A 85 4.98 5.77 1.41
N CYS A 86 4.47 4.75 0.72
CA CYS A 86 4.94 4.31 -0.59
C CYS A 86 3.76 4.46 -1.57
N ILE A 87 3.38 5.70 -1.88
CA ILE A 87 2.16 5.96 -2.67
C ILE A 87 2.33 5.45 -4.10
N LEU A 88 3.54 5.57 -4.65
CA LEU A 88 3.91 5.08 -5.98
C LEU A 88 4.94 3.97 -5.83
N ASN A 89 4.64 2.77 -6.35
CA ASN A 89 5.57 1.63 -6.31
C ASN A 89 6.67 1.76 -7.37
N HIS A 90 7.45 2.84 -7.30
CA HIS A 90 8.57 3.14 -8.18
C HIS A 90 9.79 3.51 -7.36
N VAL A 91 10.91 2.82 -7.58
CA VAL A 91 12.12 2.88 -6.73
C VAL A 91 12.63 4.32 -6.51
N GLY A 92 12.56 5.18 -7.54
CA GLY A 92 12.96 6.58 -7.43
C GLY A 92 12.08 7.38 -6.45
N TYR A 93 10.76 7.18 -6.48
CA TYR A 93 9.83 7.83 -5.56
C TYR A 93 10.03 7.34 -4.14
N ILE A 94 10.15 6.01 -3.97
CA ILE A 94 10.34 5.39 -2.65
C ILE A 94 11.63 5.90 -2.00
N SER A 95 12.71 6.00 -2.76
CA SER A 95 13.99 6.51 -2.24
C SER A 95 13.89 7.97 -1.79
N ALA A 96 13.15 8.80 -2.54
CA ALA A 96 12.90 10.19 -2.18
C ALA A 96 12.00 10.32 -0.94
N GLU A 97 10.91 9.56 -0.86
CA GLU A 97 10.01 9.51 0.30
C GLU A 97 10.77 9.06 1.57
N ILE A 98 11.62 8.04 1.45
CA ILE A 98 12.46 7.58 2.56
C ILE A 98 13.44 8.67 3.00
N LEU A 99 14.08 9.37 2.06
CA LEU A 99 15.03 10.43 2.37
C LEU A 99 14.35 11.60 3.10
N ILE A 100 13.19 12.04 2.61
CA ILE A 100 12.38 13.08 3.25
C ILE A 100 11.94 12.61 4.64
N GLY A 101 11.39 11.39 4.75
CA GLY A 101 10.97 10.79 6.00
C GLY A 101 12.11 10.74 7.02
N LYS A 102 13.32 10.39 6.58
CA LYS A 102 14.53 10.37 7.42
C LYS A 102 14.92 11.75 7.93
N ASN A 103 14.84 12.77 7.10
CA ASN A 103 15.09 14.15 7.53
C ASN A 103 14.04 14.61 8.56
N LEU A 104 12.77 14.30 8.33
CA LEU A 104 11.69 14.61 9.28
C LEU A 104 11.87 13.87 10.60
N MET A 105 12.26 12.60 10.58
CA MET A 105 12.58 11.83 11.80
C MET A 105 13.64 12.53 12.66
N LYS A 106 14.67 13.09 12.03
CA LYS A 106 15.72 13.85 12.73
C LYS A 106 15.21 15.19 13.27
N ILE A 107 14.47 15.94 12.46
CA ILE A 107 13.91 17.25 12.83
C ILE A 107 12.96 17.12 14.03
N PHE A 108 12.09 16.11 14.01
CA PHE A 108 11.07 15.91 15.04
C PHE A 108 11.48 14.97 16.18
N ASN A 109 12.73 14.45 16.16
CA ASN A 109 13.22 13.43 17.09
C ASN A 109 12.21 12.28 17.26
N ALA A 110 11.82 11.68 16.13
CA ALA A 110 10.78 10.68 16.02
C ALA A 110 11.28 9.41 15.31
N ASN A 111 10.62 8.29 15.56
CA ASN A 111 10.86 7.02 14.86
C ASN A 111 10.24 7.04 13.46
N GLY A 112 10.74 6.20 12.57
CA GLY A 112 10.15 6.00 11.23
C GLY A 112 9.28 4.76 11.21
N ILE A 113 8.13 4.87 10.55
CA ILE A 113 7.28 3.73 10.21
C ILE A 113 6.95 3.77 8.72
N ALA A 114 7.22 2.69 8.00
CA ALA A 114 6.90 2.60 6.58
C ALA A 114 5.51 1.98 6.38
N LEU A 115 4.76 2.44 5.39
CA LEU A 115 3.49 1.86 4.94
C LEU A 115 3.62 1.37 3.50
N LEU A 116 3.48 0.07 3.30
CA LEU A 116 3.52 -0.58 1.98
C LEU A 116 2.13 -1.09 1.62
N ASN A 117 1.71 -0.86 0.38
CA ASN A 117 0.40 -1.30 -0.11
C ASN A 117 0.27 -2.83 -0.28
N ASN A 118 1.39 -3.52 -0.46
CA ASN A 118 1.50 -4.97 -0.58
C ASN A 118 2.89 -5.42 -0.12
N TYR A 119 3.05 -6.72 0.12
CA TYR A 119 4.37 -7.29 0.41
C TYR A 119 5.30 -7.13 -0.79
N ASP A 120 6.41 -6.42 -0.58
CA ASP A 120 7.49 -6.25 -1.54
C ASP A 120 8.83 -6.32 -0.81
N LEU A 121 9.54 -7.45 -0.98
CA LEU A 121 10.80 -7.70 -0.29
C LEU A 121 11.88 -6.69 -0.69
N LYS A 122 11.90 -6.20 -1.94
CA LYS A 122 12.89 -5.22 -2.38
C LYS A 122 12.71 -3.89 -1.67
N ASN A 123 11.46 -3.43 -1.58
CA ASN A 123 11.14 -2.21 -0.83
C ASN A 123 11.41 -2.39 0.67
N ILE A 124 11.07 -3.55 1.24
CA ILE A 124 11.39 -3.86 2.64
C ILE A 124 12.90 -3.76 2.89
N LEU A 125 13.73 -4.35 2.02
CA LEU A 125 15.18 -4.26 2.13
C LEU A 125 15.67 -2.82 2.00
N LEU A 126 15.07 -2.03 1.10
CA LEU A 126 15.37 -0.62 0.92
C LEU A 126 15.07 0.17 2.21
N TYR A 127 13.84 0.10 2.74
CA TYR A 127 13.45 0.73 4.00
C TYR A 127 14.38 0.35 5.17
N LYS A 128 14.68 -0.96 5.31
CA LYS A 128 15.60 -1.46 6.33
C LYS A 128 17.02 -0.91 6.16
N SER A 129 17.49 -0.72 4.93
CA SER A 129 18.84 -0.17 4.67
C SER A 129 19.00 1.26 5.16
N PHE A 130 17.91 2.03 5.20
CA PHE A 130 17.85 3.35 5.82
C PHE A 130 17.66 3.27 7.33
N GLY A 131 17.49 2.10 7.95
CA GLY A 131 17.27 1.97 9.39
C GLY A 131 15.81 2.16 9.82
N ILE A 132 14.85 2.08 8.90
CA ILE A 132 13.42 2.07 9.22
C ILE A 132 13.03 0.62 9.57
N LYS A 133 12.75 0.37 10.85
CA LYS A 133 12.52 -0.99 11.37
C LYS A 133 11.06 -1.41 11.33
N LYS A 134 10.14 -0.48 11.61
CA LYS A 134 8.70 -0.75 11.67
C LYS A 134 8.11 -0.55 10.28
N ILE A 135 7.52 -1.61 9.74
CA ILE A 135 6.93 -1.62 8.40
C ILE A 135 5.53 -2.21 8.52
N ILE A 136 4.50 -1.41 8.21
CA ILE A 136 3.12 -1.85 8.06
C ILE A 136 2.93 -2.26 6.60
N ILE A 137 2.41 -3.46 6.40
CA ILE A 137 2.11 -4.00 5.08
C ILE A 137 0.60 -4.15 4.99
N LEU A 138 -0.02 -3.36 4.11
CA LEU A 138 -1.42 -3.55 3.73
C LEU A 138 -1.51 -4.79 2.84
N GLY A 139 -2.58 -5.56 3.00
CA GLY A 139 -2.80 -6.79 2.26
C GLY A 139 -4.15 -6.78 1.57
N ASN A 140 -4.33 -7.62 0.55
CA ASN A 140 -5.62 -7.74 -0.12
C ASN A 140 -6.65 -8.60 0.66
N SER A 141 -6.35 -8.98 1.90
CA SER A 141 -7.10 -9.97 2.71
C SER A 141 -7.44 -11.25 1.91
N ASN A 142 -8.32 -12.12 2.42
CA ASN A 142 -8.85 -13.25 1.65
C ASN A 142 -10.09 -12.84 0.81
N ILE A 143 -10.51 -13.70 -0.11
CA ILE A 143 -11.64 -13.44 -1.00
C ILE A 143 -12.95 -13.21 -0.23
N PHE A 144 -13.16 -13.88 0.90
CA PHE A 144 -14.35 -13.72 1.73
C PHE A 144 -14.43 -12.34 2.37
N ALA A 145 -13.32 -11.84 2.92
CA ALA A 145 -13.24 -10.48 3.43
C ALA A 145 -13.51 -9.47 2.32
N ARG A 146 -12.88 -9.63 1.15
CA ARG A 146 -13.11 -8.74 0.00
C ARG A 146 -14.56 -8.73 -0.46
N LEU A 147 -15.20 -9.91 -0.53
CA LEU A 147 -16.61 -10.03 -0.86
C LEU A 147 -17.49 -9.35 0.19
N MET A 148 -17.22 -9.56 1.48
CA MET A 148 -17.95 -8.91 2.57
C MET A 148 -17.88 -7.37 2.46
N TYR A 149 -16.69 -6.81 2.24
CA TYR A 149 -16.53 -5.35 2.09
C TYR A 149 -17.10 -4.83 0.78
N PHE A 150 -17.12 -5.65 -0.28
CA PHE A 150 -17.80 -5.30 -1.52
C PHE A 150 -19.31 -5.21 -1.34
N ILE A 151 -19.92 -6.18 -0.63
CA ILE A 151 -21.34 -6.13 -0.27
C ILE A 151 -21.63 -4.90 0.60
N LYS A 152 -20.79 -4.61 1.60
CA LYS A 152 -20.93 -3.39 2.42
C LYS A 152 -20.87 -2.12 1.57
N ALA A 153 -19.89 -2.01 0.67
CA ALA A 153 -19.77 -0.88 -0.25
C ALA A 153 -21.01 -0.71 -1.13
N TYR A 154 -21.56 -1.81 -1.64
CA TYR A 154 -22.80 -1.82 -2.41
C TYR A 154 -23.99 -1.31 -1.59
N LEU A 155 -24.17 -1.79 -0.36
CA LEU A 155 -25.25 -1.36 0.53
C LEU A 155 -25.12 0.13 0.89
N ILE A 156 -23.90 0.60 1.16
CA ILE A 156 -23.60 2.01 1.46
C ILE A 156 -23.94 2.88 0.25
N ILE A 157 -23.42 2.58 -0.94
CA ILE A 157 -23.68 3.41 -2.13
C ILE A 157 -25.18 3.43 -2.46
N ARG A 158 -25.87 2.28 -2.30
CA ARG A 158 -27.31 2.17 -2.55
C ARG A 158 -28.16 3.02 -1.59
N SER A 159 -27.66 3.36 -0.40
CA SER A 159 -28.41 4.20 0.56
C SER A 159 -28.40 5.68 0.20
N PHE A 160 -27.49 6.13 -0.67
CA PHE A 160 -27.42 7.51 -1.13
C PHE A 160 -28.29 7.74 -2.37
N LYS A 161 -28.93 8.92 -2.42
CA LYS A 161 -29.84 9.28 -3.54
C LYS A 161 -29.06 9.64 -4.80
N ASN A 162 -27.96 10.38 -4.65
CA ASN A 162 -27.14 10.89 -5.75
C ASN A 162 -25.67 11.01 -5.30
N ILE A 163 -24.80 11.42 -6.23
CA ILE A 163 -23.37 11.63 -5.96
C ILE A 163 -23.15 12.73 -4.91
N ASP A 164 -23.89 13.84 -4.95
CA ASP A 164 -23.71 14.96 -4.01
C ASP A 164 -23.95 14.54 -2.55
N ASP A 165 -24.93 13.67 -2.32
CA ASP A 165 -25.17 13.08 -1.01
C ASP A 165 -24.06 12.09 -0.62
N PHE A 166 -23.55 11.30 -1.57
CA PHE A 166 -22.42 10.40 -1.34
C PHE A 166 -21.12 11.15 -1.02
N LEU A 167 -20.88 12.34 -1.60
CA LEU A 167 -19.69 13.14 -1.29
C LEU A 167 -19.64 13.59 0.17
N LYS A 168 -20.77 13.60 0.87
CA LYS A 168 -20.86 13.90 2.31
C LYS A 168 -20.55 12.67 3.17
N PHE A 169 -20.43 11.47 2.57
CA PHE A 169 -20.13 10.25 3.30
C PHE A 169 -18.76 10.33 3.97
N ASN A 170 -18.76 10.16 5.29
CA ASN A 170 -17.57 10.13 6.11
C ASN A 170 -17.57 8.93 7.06
N ILE A 171 -16.38 8.52 7.47
CA ILE A 171 -16.16 7.53 8.53
C ILE A 171 -15.10 8.13 9.44
N ASN A 172 -15.41 8.31 10.73
CA ASN A 172 -14.47 8.88 11.72
C ASN A 172 -13.78 10.18 11.25
N ASN A 173 -14.57 11.13 10.74
CA ASN A 173 -14.10 12.41 10.18
C ASN A 173 -13.19 12.30 8.94
N VAL A 174 -13.06 11.11 8.34
CA VAL A 174 -12.41 10.92 7.04
C VAL A 174 -13.46 11.05 5.94
N GLU A 175 -13.25 11.94 4.98
CA GLU A 175 -14.18 12.24 3.87
C GLU A 175 -14.14 11.15 2.77
N ILE A 176 -14.52 9.92 3.13
CA ILE A 176 -14.43 8.73 2.26
C ILE A 176 -15.16 8.94 0.92
N GLY A 177 -16.33 9.57 0.93
CA GLY A 177 -17.10 9.85 -0.29
C GLY A 177 -16.30 10.65 -1.31
N LYS A 178 -15.64 11.72 -0.87
CA LYS A 178 -14.79 12.56 -1.74
C LYS A 178 -13.55 11.83 -2.21
N VAL A 179 -12.89 11.04 -1.35
CA VAL A 179 -11.70 10.27 -1.72
C VAL A 179 -12.02 9.23 -2.80
N VAL A 180 -13.13 8.51 -2.66
CA VAL A 180 -13.58 7.52 -3.66
C VAL A 180 -13.92 8.20 -4.98
N TYR A 181 -14.57 9.36 -4.93
CA TYR A 181 -14.92 10.15 -6.10
C TYR A 181 -13.68 10.71 -6.82
N ASP A 182 -12.75 11.34 -6.10
CA ASP A 182 -11.48 11.86 -6.64
C ASP A 182 -10.65 10.72 -7.28
N HIS A 183 -10.57 9.57 -6.62
CA HIS A 183 -9.88 8.41 -7.17
C HIS A 183 -10.50 7.94 -8.49
N TYR A 184 -11.84 7.97 -8.61
CA TYR A 184 -12.53 7.66 -9.86
C TYR A 184 -12.20 8.67 -10.97
N LEU A 185 -12.27 9.98 -10.69
CA LEU A 185 -12.00 11.01 -11.70
C LEU A 185 -10.57 10.91 -12.24
N ARG A 186 -9.57 10.76 -11.36
CA ARG A 186 -8.16 10.64 -11.75
C ARG A 186 -7.88 9.46 -12.67
N HIS A 187 -8.55 8.33 -12.46
CA HIS A 187 -8.30 7.12 -13.25
C HIS A 187 -9.19 7.01 -14.49
N SER A 188 -10.34 7.67 -14.50
CA SER A 188 -11.24 7.71 -15.66
C SER A 188 -10.85 8.80 -16.67
N GLY A 189 -10.14 9.85 -16.24
CA GLY A 189 -9.84 11.02 -17.06
C GLY A 189 -11.06 11.92 -17.31
N ILE A 190 -12.16 11.68 -16.59
CA ILE A 190 -13.40 12.46 -16.69
C ILE A 190 -13.35 13.58 -15.63
N GLY A 191 -13.80 14.79 -16.00
CA GLY A 191 -13.77 15.94 -15.10
C GLY A 191 -14.83 15.94 -14.00
N THR A 192 -15.99 15.31 -14.24
CA THR A 192 -17.08 15.18 -13.26
C THR A 192 -18.04 14.04 -13.63
N THR A 193 -18.76 13.48 -12.66
CA THR A 193 -19.82 12.51 -12.91
C THR A 193 -20.95 12.62 -11.89
N ASN A 194 -22.19 12.49 -12.35
CA ASN A 194 -23.39 12.45 -11.50
C ASN A 194 -23.95 11.03 -11.35
N GLU A 195 -23.23 10.03 -11.85
CA GLU A 195 -23.66 8.64 -11.84
C GLU A 195 -22.68 7.77 -11.07
N PHE A 196 -23.22 6.89 -10.22
CA PHE A 196 -22.41 5.83 -9.63
C PHE A 196 -21.96 4.87 -10.73
N LYS A 197 -20.67 4.83 -11.04
CA LYS A 197 -20.06 3.79 -11.89
C LYS A 197 -19.60 2.59 -11.08
N GLN A 198 -19.30 1.48 -11.73
CA GLN A 198 -18.84 0.25 -11.08
C GLN A 198 -17.56 0.45 -10.24
N GLU A 199 -16.70 1.38 -10.66
CA GLU A 199 -15.44 1.71 -10.01
C GLU A 199 -15.66 2.31 -8.60
N PHE A 200 -16.79 2.98 -8.36
CA PHE A 200 -17.13 3.49 -7.02
C PHE A 200 -17.24 2.35 -6.01
N TYR A 201 -17.89 1.25 -6.40
CA TYR A 201 -18.11 0.09 -5.53
C TYR A 201 -16.79 -0.62 -5.21
N THR A 202 -15.93 -0.79 -6.22
CA THR A 202 -14.61 -1.44 -6.03
C THR A 202 -13.66 -0.56 -5.23
N ASN A 203 -13.65 0.75 -5.47
CA ASN A 203 -12.80 1.69 -4.73
C ASN A 203 -13.26 1.85 -3.28
N LEU A 204 -14.57 2.00 -3.04
CA LEU A 204 -15.10 2.05 -1.68
C LEU A 204 -14.86 0.73 -0.93
N SER A 205 -15.04 -0.43 -1.59
CA SER A 205 -14.74 -1.74 -0.99
C SER A 205 -13.29 -1.84 -0.52
N LYS A 206 -12.32 -1.42 -1.35
CA LYS A 206 -10.90 -1.38 -0.97
C LYS A 206 -10.65 -0.42 0.18
N CYS A 207 -11.26 0.76 0.16
CA CYS A 207 -11.11 1.75 1.21
C CYS A 207 -11.62 1.22 2.56
N LEU A 208 -12.80 0.61 2.56
CA LEU A 208 -13.35 -0.06 3.74
C LEU A 208 -12.44 -1.19 4.21
N LEU A 209 -11.95 -2.04 3.30
CA LEU A 209 -11.04 -3.13 3.65
C LEU A 209 -9.78 -2.62 4.37
N VAL A 210 -9.13 -1.58 3.85
CA VAL A 210 -7.94 -0.98 4.45
C VAL A 210 -8.25 -0.34 5.80
N TYR A 211 -9.39 0.35 5.91
CA TYR A 211 -9.80 0.99 7.15
C TYR A 211 -9.92 0.01 8.32
N TYR A 212 -10.34 -1.24 8.08
CA TYR A 212 -10.41 -2.27 9.12
C TYR A 212 -9.11 -3.06 9.34
N GLN A 213 -8.03 -2.76 8.59
CA GLN A 213 -6.71 -3.38 8.77
C GLN A 213 -5.76 -2.56 9.65
N ILE A 214 -6.05 -1.29 9.88
CA ILE A 214 -5.22 -0.31 10.60
C ILE A 214 -5.90 0.03 11.92
#